data_AF-A0A423SL34-F1
#
_entry.id   AF-A0A423SL34-F1
#
_cell.length_a   1.000
_cell.length_b   1.000
_cell.length_c   1.000
_cell.angle_alpha   90.00
_cell.angle_beta   90.00
_cell.angle_gamma   90.00
#
_symmetry.space_group_name_H-M   'P 1'
#
loop_
_entity.id
_entity.type
_entity.pdbx_description
1 polymer ?
#
loop_
_entity_poly.entity_id
_entity_poly.type
_entity_poly.pdbx_seq_one_letter_code
_entity_poly.pdbx_strand_id
1 'polypeptide(L)'
;MDIKIRDFSPFLPQALEVKLKRSTTRCEQLDDAEKHARTQYDKLQQDKTDIIKFLKDRLTAKTDEVEELRSRLTGLVKAKQAEKEQYEERLTKLGKDAENTRLDLNDQIIALSRKLESLEEFRQHKEELEAKLNGLEKELAENKEKNQEQVSVLEKASLVEAAALRSELEARVTKITEDLRLAAQTEVHSTTRRALHENEALTRTLDIFRERVAALRGENQELRENLTESQVREALLQDTVRRVMQAQLDAATQTTRDLRERTAEKDIALDLTASHLQQEDVARRALQDTIKSALGLLHHAAFQEGDSGESDNVAAILQQLVNLLTAAEFSHLPGNQDSDHPNASSDSAPPSKADQRNHASESGDQGEGQFRYRSGDLGFLPRPQRKTKPQRQDS
;
A
#
# COMPACT_ATOMS: atom_id res chain seq x y z
N MET A 1 -22.32 215.88 -124.72
CA MET A 1 -22.08 216.81 -123.60
C MET A 1 -20.88 216.29 -122.82
N ASP A 2 -19.75 216.96 -123.02
CA ASP A 2 -18.53 216.75 -122.26
C ASP A 2 -18.74 217.03 -120.77
N ILE A 3 -18.42 216.05 -119.92
CA ILE A 3 -18.11 216.31 -118.52
C ILE A 3 -16.78 215.64 -118.20
N LYS A 4 -15.74 216.46 -118.38
CA LYS A 4 -14.44 216.53 -117.72
C LYS A 4 -14.12 215.40 -116.74
N ILE A 5 -13.11 214.62 -117.14
CA ILE A 5 -12.13 213.96 -116.29
C ILE A 5 -11.66 214.96 -115.22
N ARG A 6 -11.79 214.58 -113.95
CA ARG A 6 -11.19 215.29 -112.81
C ARG A 6 -10.55 214.25 -111.90
N ASP A 7 -9.26 214.03 -112.14
CA ASP A 7 -8.20 213.68 -111.21
C ASP A 7 -8.62 213.10 -109.85
N PHE A 8 -8.69 211.77 -109.78
CA PHE A 8 -8.51 211.02 -108.53
C PHE A 8 -7.23 210.19 -108.62
N SER A 9 -6.37 210.42 -107.63
CA SER A 9 -4.94 210.12 -107.53
C SER A 9 -4.53 208.63 -107.73
N PRO A 10 -3.37 208.33 -108.37
CA PRO A 10 -2.83 206.98 -108.60
C PRO A 10 -2.38 206.23 -107.33
N PHE A 11 -2.58 206.79 -106.14
CA PHE A 11 -2.21 206.17 -104.87
C PHE A 11 -3.22 205.13 -104.36
N LEU A 12 -4.50 205.23 -104.74
CA LEU A 12 -5.55 204.32 -104.29
C LEU A 12 -5.47 202.90 -104.91
N PRO A 13 -5.18 202.73 -106.21
CA PRO A 13 -5.03 201.41 -106.84
C PRO A 13 -3.81 200.65 -106.29
N GLN A 14 -2.67 201.32 -106.10
CA GLN A 14 -1.45 200.71 -105.56
C GLN A 14 -1.59 200.30 -104.08
N ALA A 15 -2.25 201.13 -103.26
CA ALA A 15 -2.53 200.77 -101.87
C ALA A 15 -3.50 199.58 -101.75
N LEU A 16 -4.47 199.46 -102.66
CA LEU A 16 -5.36 198.30 -102.76
C LEU A 16 -4.61 197.05 -103.23
N GLU A 17 -3.70 197.16 -104.20
CA GLU A 17 -2.88 196.05 -104.68
C GLU A 17 -1.91 195.53 -103.59
N VAL A 18 -1.31 196.42 -102.80
CA VAL A 18 -0.49 196.04 -101.64
C VAL A 18 -1.33 195.36 -100.56
N LYS A 19 -2.54 195.85 -100.28
CA LYS A 19 -3.48 195.18 -99.35
C LYS A 19 -3.93 193.82 -99.86
N LEU A 20 -4.18 193.68 -101.17
CA LEU A 20 -4.54 192.43 -101.80
C LEU A 20 -3.39 191.42 -101.69
N LYS A 21 -2.17 191.81 -102.07
CA LYS A 21 -0.96 190.98 -101.92
C LYS A 21 -0.71 190.55 -100.47
N ARG A 22 -0.87 191.48 -99.52
CA ARG A 22 -0.76 191.15 -98.09
C ARG A 22 -1.85 190.16 -97.64
N SER A 23 -3.08 190.32 -98.14
CA SER A 23 -4.18 189.42 -97.84
C SER A 23 -3.95 188.04 -98.47
N THR A 24 -3.49 187.96 -99.71
CA THR A 24 -3.19 186.68 -100.39
C THR A 24 -2.04 185.96 -99.70
N THR A 25 -0.93 186.65 -99.38
CA THR A 25 0.17 186.05 -98.61
C THR A 25 -0.29 185.61 -97.22
N ARG A 26 -1.21 186.35 -96.58
CA ARG A 26 -1.78 185.92 -95.29
C ARG A 26 -2.68 184.69 -95.45
N CYS A 27 -3.48 184.60 -96.52
CA CYS A 27 -4.27 183.41 -96.85
C CYS A 27 -3.37 182.21 -97.13
N GLU A 28 -2.32 182.36 -97.95
CA GLU A 28 -1.34 181.30 -98.23
C GLU A 28 -0.66 180.81 -96.94
N GLN A 29 -0.23 181.73 -96.07
CA GLN A 29 0.35 181.38 -94.77
C GLN A 29 -0.64 180.65 -93.85
N LEU A 30 -1.93 181.03 -93.89
CA LEU A 30 -2.97 180.36 -93.12
C LEU A 30 -3.28 178.98 -93.70
N ASP A 31 -3.30 178.82 -95.02
CA ASP A 31 -3.51 177.53 -95.70
C ASP A 31 -2.34 176.58 -95.42
N ASP A 32 -1.10 177.07 -95.45
CA ASP A 32 0.08 176.27 -95.11
C ASP A 32 0.09 175.88 -93.62
N ALA A 33 -0.30 176.80 -92.73
CA ALA A 33 -0.45 176.51 -91.31
C ALA A 33 -1.58 175.50 -91.05
N GLU A 34 -2.70 175.60 -91.77
CA GLU A 34 -3.81 174.66 -91.69
C GLU A 34 -3.40 173.28 -92.19
N LYS A 35 -2.76 173.19 -93.37
CA LYS A 35 -2.23 171.92 -93.90
C LYS A 35 -1.23 171.31 -92.92
N HIS A 36 -0.31 172.11 -92.37
CA HIS A 36 0.62 171.64 -91.35
C HIS A 36 -0.12 171.11 -90.12
N ALA A 37 -1.08 171.86 -89.57
CA ALA A 37 -1.88 171.43 -88.42
C ALA A 37 -2.68 170.14 -88.69
N ARG A 38 -3.27 170.00 -89.89
CA ARG A 38 -3.97 168.77 -90.33
C ARG A 38 -3.02 167.59 -90.37
N THR A 39 -1.84 167.72 -91.00
CA THR A 39 -0.85 166.62 -91.04
C THR A 39 -0.35 166.22 -89.65
N GLN A 40 -0.17 167.18 -88.74
CA GLN A 40 0.20 166.90 -87.35
C GLN A 40 -0.93 166.19 -86.61
N TYR A 41 -2.18 166.62 -86.83
CA TYR A 41 -3.35 165.97 -86.27
C TYR A 41 -3.49 164.52 -86.76
N ASP A 42 -3.33 164.27 -88.06
CA ASP A 42 -3.42 162.93 -88.64
C ASP A 42 -2.33 162.00 -88.10
N LYS A 43 -1.08 162.50 -87.96
CA LYS A 43 0.02 161.77 -87.31
C LYS A 43 -0.32 161.44 -85.86
N LEU A 44 -0.83 162.40 -85.09
CA LEU A 44 -1.23 162.15 -83.70
C LEU A 44 -2.39 161.15 -83.60
N GLN A 45 -3.35 161.16 -84.55
CA GLN A 45 -4.40 160.15 -84.59
C GLN A 45 -3.83 158.78 -84.92
N GLN A 46 -2.92 158.69 -85.88
CA GLN A 46 -2.23 157.45 -86.23
C GLN A 46 -1.44 156.89 -85.04
N ASP A 47 -0.60 157.72 -84.41
CA ASP A 47 0.18 157.35 -83.22
C ASP A 47 -0.73 156.89 -82.08
N LYS A 48 -1.84 157.61 -81.85
CA LYS A 48 -2.86 157.19 -80.86
C LYS A 48 -3.43 155.82 -81.20
N THR A 49 -3.78 155.56 -82.47
CA THR A 49 -4.31 154.26 -82.87
C THR A 49 -3.28 153.14 -82.72
N ASP A 50 -2.01 153.41 -83.05
CA ASP A 50 -0.91 152.44 -82.94
C ASP A 50 -0.58 152.13 -81.47
N ILE A 51 -0.55 153.14 -80.60
CA ILE A 51 -0.38 152.96 -79.15
C ILE A 51 -1.55 152.15 -78.58
N ILE A 52 -2.79 152.49 -78.94
CA ILE A 52 -3.97 151.74 -78.47
C ILE A 52 -3.89 150.28 -78.93
N LYS A 53 -3.51 150.03 -80.19
CA LYS A 53 -3.34 148.68 -80.73
C LYS A 53 -2.25 147.92 -79.98
N PHE A 54 -1.07 148.51 -79.82
CA PHE A 54 0.03 147.90 -79.05
C PHE A 54 -0.36 147.57 -77.62
N LEU A 55 -1.07 148.47 -76.92
CA LEU A 55 -1.55 148.22 -75.56
C LEU A 55 -2.61 147.12 -75.51
N LYS A 56 -3.51 147.03 -76.50
CA LYS A 56 -4.48 145.94 -76.63
C LYS A 56 -3.80 144.60 -76.90
N ASP A 57 -2.86 144.57 -77.84
CA ASP A 57 -2.09 143.36 -78.19
C ASP A 57 -1.26 142.88 -76.98
N ARG A 58 -0.67 143.81 -76.22
CA ARG A 58 0.06 143.48 -74.99
C ARG A 58 -0.87 143.01 -73.85
N LEU A 59 -2.05 143.62 -73.70
CA LEU A 59 -3.03 143.23 -72.70
C LEU A 59 -3.61 141.84 -72.99
N THR A 60 -3.93 141.55 -74.25
CA THR A 60 -4.41 140.24 -74.69
C THR A 60 -3.34 139.18 -74.46
N ALA A 61 -2.10 139.39 -74.90
CA ALA A 61 -0.99 138.47 -74.64
C ALA A 61 -0.79 138.18 -73.13
N LYS A 62 -0.93 139.19 -72.27
CA LYS A 62 -0.85 139.00 -70.81
C LYS A 62 -2.07 138.29 -70.23
N THR A 63 -3.24 138.46 -70.82
CA THR A 63 -4.46 137.74 -70.41
C THR A 63 -4.33 136.27 -70.77
N ASP A 64 -3.87 135.96 -71.98
CA ASP A 64 -3.63 134.58 -72.44
C ASP A 64 -2.58 133.87 -71.56
N GLU A 65 -1.48 134.56 -71.22
CA GLU A 65 -0.46 134.03 -70.31
C GLU A 65 -1.04 133.72 -68.91
N VAL A 66 -1.92 134.60 -68.39
CA VAL A 66 -2.60 134.36 -67.10
C VAL A 66 -3.54 133.16 -67.20
N GLU A 67 -4.25 132.98 -68.31
CA GLU A 67 -5.12 131.83 -68.53
C GLU A 67 -4.34 130.51 -68.64
N GLU A 68 -3.21 130.50 -69.36
CA GLU A 68 -2.32 129.34 -69.46
C GLU A 68 -1.76 128.97 -68.08
N LEU A 69 -1.25 129.95 -67.32
CA LEU A 69 -0.74 129.73 -65.97
C LEU A 69 -1.83 129.21 -65.01
N ARG A 70 -3.06 129.73 -65.11
CA ARG A 70 -4.20 129.23 -64.34
C ARG A 70 -4.53 127.78 -64.71
N SER A 71 -4.60 127.46 -66.01
CA SER A 71 -4.83 126.09 -66.48
C SER A 71 -3.76 125.14 -65.96
N ARG A 72 -2.48 125.51 -66.08
CA ARG A 72 -1.34 124.74 -65.55
C ARG A 72 -1.43 124.55 -64.04
N LEU A 73 -1.77 125.60 -63.29
CA LEU A 73 -1.93 125.52 -61.83
C LEU A 73 -3.07 124.55 -61.46
N THR A 74 -4.21 124.62 -62.14
CA THR A 74 -5.32 123.69 -61.89
C THR A 74 -4.96 122.24 -62.21
N GLY A 75 -4.19 122.01 -63.28
CA GLY A 75 -3.65 120.69 -63.62
C GLY A 75 -2.72 120.16 -62.54
N LEU A 76 -1.80 121.00 -62.05
CA LEU A 76 -0.87 120.62 -60.98
C LEU A 76 -1.59 120.31 -59.66
N VAL A 77 -2.62 121.09 -59.30
CA VAL A 77 -3.44 120.85 -58.11
C VAL A 77 -4.18 119.52 -58.22
N LYS A 78 -4.78 119.22 -59.38
CA LYS A 78 -5.45 117.93 -59.61
C LYS A 78 -4.47 116.76 -59.56
N ALA A 79 -3.30 116.89 -60.18
CA ALA A 79 -2.26 115.85 -60.14
C ALA A 79 -1.78 115.58 -58.70
N LYS A 80 -1.50 116.64 -57.93
CA LYS A 80 -1.12 116.52 -56.52
C LYS A 80 -2.21 115.86 -55.67
N GLN A 81 -3.46 116.21 -55.90
CA GLN A 81 -4.59 115.62 -55.18
C GLN A 81 -4.73 114.12 -55.52
N ALA A 82 -4.60 113.75 -56.80
CA ALA A 82 -4.63 112.36 -57.22
C ALA A 82 -3.46 111.54 -56.63
N GLU A 83 -2.25 112.10 -56.59
CA GLU A 83 -1.12 111.45 -55.92
C GLU A 83 -1.38 111.27 -54.42
N LYS A 84 -1.93 112.28 -53.74
CA LYS A 84 -2.29 112.19 -52.31
C LYS A 84 -3.29 111.07 -52.05
N GLU A 85 -4.34 110.99 -52.85
CA GLU A 85 -5.35 109.92 -52.77
C GLU A 85 -4.72 108.54 -52.99
N GLN A 86 -3.83 108.40 -53.99
CA GLN A 86 -3.09 107.15 -54.21
C GLN A 86 -2.19 106.77 -53.02
N TYR A 87 -1.51 107.73 -52.41
CA TYR A 87 -0.69 107.47 -51.22
C TYR A 87 -1.54 107.08 -50.01
N GLU A 88 -2.68 107.73 -49.79
CA GLU A 88 -3.63 107.38 -48.72
C GLU A 88 -4.21 105.97 -48.93
N GLU A 89 -4.57 105.61 -50.16
CA GLU A 89 -5.00 104.25 -50.49
C GLU A 89 -3.90 103.21 -50.24
N ARG A 90 -2.66 103.50 -50.62
CA ARG A 90 -1.53 102.59 -50.37
C ARG A 90 -1.26 102.43 -48.88
N LEU A 91 -1.32 103.52 -48.11
CA LEU A 91 -1.08 103.50 -46.68
C LEU A 91 -2.19 102.74 -45.94
N THR A 92 -3.45 102.90 -46.35
CA THR A 92 -4.57 102.14 -45.78
C THR A 92 -4.51 100.66 -46.15
N LYS A 93 -4.12 100.32 -47.39
CA LYS A 93 -3.88 98.92 -47.80
C LYS A 93 -2.76 98.29 -46.98
N LEU A 94 -1.59 98.94 -46.92
CA LEU A 94 -0.45 98.45 -46.15
C LEU A 94 -0.76 98.31 -44.66
N GLY A 95 -1.52 99.25 -44.09
CA GLY A 95 -1.98 99.16 -42.70
C GLY A 95 -2.89 97.97 -42.45
N LYS A 96 -3.82 97.68 -43.37
CA LYS A 96 -4.70 96.49 -43.29
C LYS A 96 -3.90 95.20 -43.45
N ASP A 97 -2.97 95.15 -44.39
CA ASP A 97 -2.14 93.96 -44.61
C ASP A 97 -1.26 93.68 -43.39
N ALA A 98 -0.63 94.71 -42.81
CA ALA A 98 0.13 94.57 -41.58
C ALA A 98 -0.73 94.07 -40.41
N GLU A 99 -1.95 94.60 -40.25
CA GLU A 99 -2.87 94.14 -39.21
C GLU A 99 -3.32 92.69 -39.41
N ASN A 100 -3.64 92.29 -40.65
CA ASN A 100 -3.98 90.90 -40.96
C ASN A 100 -2.81 89.96 -40.65
N THR A 101 -1.58 90.31 -41.06
CA THR A 101 -0.41 89.48 -40.73
C THR A 101 -0.16 89.39 -39.23
N ARG A 102 -0.44 90.46 -38.47
CA ARG A 102 -0.36 90.46 -37.01
C ARG A 102 -1.37 89.50 -36.39
N LEU A 103 -2.62 89.51 -36.87
CA LEU A 103 -3.67 88.60 -36.43
C LEU A 103 -3.33 87.14 -36.77
N ASP A 104 -2.88 86.87 -37.99
CA ASP A 104 -2.48 85.52 -38.43
C ASP A 104 -1.33 84.96 -37.58
N LEU A 105 -0.31 85.79 -37.30
CA LEU A 105 0.80 85.39 -36.42
C LEU A 105 0.33 85.18 -34.97
N ASN A 106 -0.60 85.99 -34.48
CA ASN A 106 -1.17 85.81 -33.16
C ASN A 106 -1.97 84.49 -33.05
N ASP A 107 -2.75 84.16 -34.07
CA ASP A 107 -3.48 82.88 -34.13
C ASP A 107 -2.52 81.69 -34.17
N GLN A 108 -1.41 81.79 -34.91
CA GLN A 108 -0.34 80.78 -34.91
C GLN A 108 0.31 80.65 -33.53
N ILE A 109 0.59 81.75 -32.83
CA ILE A 109 1.11 81.72 -31.47
C ILE A 109 0.14 80.99 -30.55
N ILE A 110 -1.15 81.32 -30.59
CA ILE A 110 -2.17 80.66 -29.76
C ILE A 110 -2.25 79.16 -30.07
N ALA A 111 -2.24 78.78 -31.36
CA ALA A 111 -2.27 77.38 -31.77
C ALA A 111 -1.04 76.60 -31.29
N LEU A 112 0.15 77.21 -31.39
CA LEU A 112 1.40 76.62 -30.90
C LEU A 112 1.43 76.50 -29.38
N SER A 113 0.94 77.51 -28.65
CA SER A 113 0.82 77.45 -27.18
C SER A 113 -0.08 76.30 -26.74
N ARG A 114 -1.25 76.14 -27.37
CA ARG A 114 -2.15 75.00 -27.08
C ARG A 114 -1.50 73.64 -27.38
N LYS A 115 -0.72 73.55 -28.47
CA LYS A 115 0.02 72.33 -28.81
C LYS A 115 1.12 72.05 -27.78
N LEU A 116 1.77 73.08 -27.27
CA LEU A 116 2.80 72.97 -26.24
C LEU A 116 2.18 72.52 -24.91
N GLU A 117 1.07 73.11 -24.49
CA GLU A 117 0.30 72.68 -23.30
C GLU A 117 -0.08 71.19 -23.39
N SER A 118 -0.63 70.75 -24.53
CA SER A 118 -0.97 69.33 -24.74
C SER A 118 0.26 68.39 -24.69
N LEU A 119 1.42 68.85 -25.18
CA LEU A 119 2.67 68.08 -25.08
C LEU A 119 3.19 68.01 -23.65
N GLU A 120 3.04 69.08 -22.86
CA GLU A 120 3.39 69.09 -21.45
C GLU A 120 2.51 68.16 -20.63
N GLU A 121 1.19 68.15 -20.88
CA GLU A 121 0.24 67.20 -20.27
C GLU A 121 0.61 65.76 -20.61
N PHE A 122 0.91 65.47 -21.89
CA PHE A 122 1.36 64.15 -22.31
C PHE A 122 2.66 63.72 -21.60
N ARG A 123 3.63 64.64 -21.46
CA ARG A 123 4.87 64.37 -20.73
C ARG A 123 4.61 64.06 -19.26
N GLN A 124 3.75 64.84 -18.59
CA GLN A 124 3.37 64.61 -17.20
C GLN A 124 2.72 63.23 -17.02
N HIS A 125 1.75 62.87 -17.87
CA HIS A 125 1.11 61.55 -17.82
C HIS A 125 2.08 60.40 -18.07
N LYS A 126 3.02 60.57 -18.99
CA LYS A 126 4.07 59.58 -19.23
C LYS A 126 4.93 59.38 -17.98
N GLU A 127 5.38 60.45 -17.34
CA GLU A 127 6.20 60.38 -16.12
C GLU A 127 5.44 59.74 -14.95
N GLU A 128 4.16 60.08 -14.78
CA GLU A 128 3.30 59.43 -13.78
C GLU A 128 3.14 57.92 -14.03
N LEU A 129 2.99 57.52 -15.30
CA LEU A 129 2.83 56.12 -15.66
C LEU A 129 4.14 55.35 -15.48
N GLU A 130 5.27 55.92 -15.87
CA GLU A 130 6.60 55.35 -15.64
C GLU A 130 6.89 55.22 -14.14
N ALA A 131 6.52 56.20 -13.32
CA ALA A 131 6.63 56.12 -11.87
C ALA A 131 5.76 55.00 -11.28
N LYS A 132 4.50 54.86 -11.72
CA LYS A 132 3.61 53.76 -11.31
C LYS A 132 4.15 52.39 -11.71
N LEU A 133 4.68 52.27 -12.94
CA LEU A 133 5.26 51.03 -13.45
C LEU A 133 6.48 50.64 -12.62
N ASN A 134 7.41 51.57 -12.38
CA ASN A 134 8.57 51.36 -11.53
C ASN A 134 8.17 50.97 -10.08
N GLY A 135 7.09 51.55 -9.55
CA GLY A 135 6.53 51.17 -8.25
C GLY A 135 6.04 49.71 -8.25
N LEU A 136 5.22 49.34 -9.24
CA LEU A 136 4.71 47.97 -9.38
C LEU A 136 5.82 46.94 -9.61
N GLU A 137 6.87 47.29 -10.35
CA GLU A 137 8.03 46.42 -10.54
C GLU A 137 8.79 46.17 -9.24
N LYS A 138 8.97 47.20 -8.40
CA LYS A 138 9.56 47.06 -7.07
C LYS A 138 8.71 46.19 -6.16
N GLU A 139 7.40 46.45 -6.08
CA GLU A 139 6.48 45.62 -5.29
C GLU A 139 6.48 44.16 -5.75
N LEU A 140 6.53 43.92 -7.07
CA LEU A 140 6.62 42.58 -7.63
C LEU A 140 7.95 41.89 -7.26
N ALA A 141 9.06 42.63 -7.27
CA ALA A 141 10.36 42.10 -6.87
C ALA A 141 10.37 41.72 -5.38
N GLU A 142 9.89 42.61 -4.51
CA GLU A 142 9.77 42.35 -3.07
C GLU A 142 8.85 41.15 -2.78
N ASN A 143 7.71 41.05 -3.47
CA ASN A 143 6.81 39.90 -3.30
C ASN A 143 7.43 38.60 -3.78
N LYS A 144 8.23 38.62 -4.86
CA LYS A 144 8.97 37.43 -5.30
C LYS A 144 10.00 37.00 -4.27
N GLU A 145 10.76 37.95 -3.72
CA GLU A 145 11.74 37.68 -2.66
C GLU A 145 11.07 37.11 -1.40
N LYS A 146 10.02 37.77 -0.89
CA LYS A 146 9.22 37.27 0.25
C LYS A 146 8.67 35.87 0.02
N ASN A 147 8.12 35.60 -1.16
CA ASN A 147 7.59 34.28 -1.49
C ASN A 147 8.71 33.24 -1.59
N GLN A 148 9.87 33.60 -2.14
CA GLN A 148 11.02 32.71 -2.22
C GLN A 148 11.59 32.37 -0.82
N GLU A 149 11.65 33.36 0.07
CA GLU A 149 12.01 33.15 1.48
C GLU A 149 11.01 32.23 2.18
N GLN A 150 9.70 32.48 2.01
CA GLN A 150 8.64 31.63 2.58
C GLN A 150 8.75 30.19 2.09
N VAL A 151 8.97 29.97 0.79
CA VAL A 151 9.19 28.63 0.23
C VAL A 151 10.41 27.97 0.86
N SER A 152 11.54 28.67 0.97
CA SER A 152 12.76 28.13 1.62
C SER A 152 12.51 27.77 3.09
N VAL A 153 11.75 28.59 3.84
CA VAL A 153 11.39 28.29 5.23
C VAL A 153 10.50 27.05 5.31
N LEU A 154 9.48 26.95 4.46
CA LEU A 154 8.59 25.79 4.41
C LEU A 154 9.33 24.51 4.00
N GLU A 155 10.23 24.60 3.01
CA GLU A 155 11.09 23.48 2.60
C GLU A 155 11.95 23.00 3.77
N LYS A 156 12.64 23.91 4.47
CA LYS A 156 13.44 23.57 5.66
C LYS A 156 12.58 22.94 6.76
N ALA A 157 11.41 23.51 7.05
CA ALA A 157 10.49 22.97 8.04
C ALA A 157 10.04 21.54 7.66
N SER A 158 9.67 21.31 6.41
CA SER A 158 9.26 19.99 5.91
C SER A 158 10.39 18.96 5.97
N LEU A 159 11.63 19.36 5.70
CA LEU A 159 12.80 18.48 5.81
C LEU A 159 13.08 18.09 7.26
N VAL A 160 12.95 19.03 8.19
CA VAL A 160 13.09 18.77 9.63
C VAL A 160 12.00 17.84 10.13
N GLU A 161 10.74 18.07 9.74
CA GLU A 161 9.61 17.20 10.10
C GLU A 161 9.78 15.78 9.53
N ALA A 162 10.18 15.66 8.27
CA ALA A 162 10.45 14.37 7.65
C ALA A 162 11.60 13.62 8.35
N ALA A 163 12.65 14.33 8.77
CA ALA A 163 13.75 13.74 9.54
C ALA A 163 13.30 13.30 10.95
N ALA A 164 12.47 14.10 11.63
CA ALA A 164 11.89 13.76 12.92
C ALA A 164 11.01 12.50 12.84
N LEU A 165 10.14 12.41 11.83
CA LEU A 165 9.30 11.23 11.59
C LEU A 165 10.13 9.98 11.29
N ARG A 166 11.20 10.10 10.49
CA ARG A 166 12.12 8.97 10.23
C ARG A 166 12.79 8.50 11.52
N SER A 167 13.30 9.42 12.33
CA SER A 167 13.90 9.11 13.63
C SER A 167 12.89 8.42 14.57
N GLU A 168 11.64 8.90 14.61
CA GLU A 168 10.58 8.25 15.41
C GLU A 168 10.25 6.84 14.90
N LEU A 169 10.16 6.64 13.58
CA LEU A 169 9.95 5.32 12.98
C LEU A 169 11.11 4.37 13.28
N GLU A 170 12.35 4.83 13.14
CA GLU A 170 13.55 4.07 13.49
C GLU A 170 13.50 3.67 14.98
N ALA A 171 13.18 4.60 15.89
CA ALA A 171 13.04 4.33 17.31
C ALA A 171 11.91 3.34 17.64
N ARG A 172 10.78 3.39 16.93
CA ARG A 172 9.68 2.41 17.07
C ARG A 172 10.10 1.03 16.57
N VAL A 173 10.81 0.97 15.43
CA VAL A 173 11.30 -0.30 14.88
C VAL A 173 12.34 -0.92 15.81
N THR A 174 13.29 -0.14 16.34
CA THR A 174 14.28 -0.66 17.31
C THR A 174 13.59 -1.20 18.56
N LYS A 175 12.60 -0.47 19.09
CA LYS A 175 11.78 -0.95 20.21
C LYS A 175 11.06 -2.26 19.88
N ILE A 176 10.37 -2.35 18.74
CA ILE A 176 9.67 -3.58 18.31
C ILE A 176 10.67 -4.74 18.15
N THR A 177 11.84 -4.50 17.58
CA THR A 177 12.87 -5.54 17.46
C THR A 177 13.39 -6.01 18.81
N GLU A 178 13.51 -5.10 19.78
CA GLU A 178 13.91 -5.45 21.14
C GLU A 178 12.81 -6.22 21.89
N ASP A 179 11.56 -5.78 21.78
CA ASP A 179 10.38 -6.48 22.31
C ASP A 179 10.24 -7.89 21.69
N LEU A 180 10.44 -8.04 20.38
CA LEU A 180 10.45 -9.34 19.70
C LEU A 180 11.61 -10.22 20.17
N ARG A 181 12.81 -9.65 20.35
CA ARG A 181 13.98 -10.39 20.86
C ARG A 181 13.72 -10.90 22.28
N LEU A 182 13.14 -10.06 23.14
CA LEU A 182 12.76 -10.42 24.50
C LEU A 182 11.67 -11.48 24.51
N ALA A 183 10.61 -11.33 23.71
CA ALA A 183 9.53 -12.31 23.60
C ALA A 183 10.04 -13.67 23.08
N ALA A 184 10.88 -13.67 22.05
CA ALA A 184 11.54 -14.87 21.54
C ALA A 184 12.44 -15.51 22.61
N GLN A 185 13.20 -14.70 23.36
CA GLN A 185 14.00 -15.19 24.46
C GLN A 185 13.12 -15.83 25.55
N THR A 186 12.03 -15.19 25.97
CA THR A 186 11.12 -15.75 26.99
C THR A 186 10.45 -17.03 26.52
N GLU A 187 10.01 -17.10 25.26
CA GLU A 187 9.43 -18.32 24.68
C GLU A 187 10.46 -19.44 24.66
N VAL A 188 11.70 -19.18 24.19
CA VAL A 188 12.78 -20.18 24.22
C VAL A 188 13.08 -20.66 25.64
N HIS A 189 13.07 -19.78 26.65
CA HIS A 189 13.26 -20.19 28.05
C HIS A 189 12.07 -21.03 28.55
N SER A 190 10.84 -20.67 28.19
CA SER A 190 9.63 -21.41 28.54
C SER A 190 9.60 -22.80 27.91
N THR A 191 9.89 -22.92 26.61
CA THR A 191 9.96 -24.20 25.90
C THR A 191 11.09 -25.07 26.42
N THR A 192 12.26 -24.50 26.70
CA THR A 192 13.39 -25.23 27.30
C THR A 192 13.03 -25.74 28.69
N ARG A 193 12.39 -24.91 29.53
CA ARG A 193 11.93 -25.32 30.86
C ARG A 193 10.88 -26.43 30.78
N ARG A 194 9.94 -26.34 29.84
CA ARG A 194 8.93 -27.39 29.60
C ARG A 194 9.58 -28.70 29.15
N ALA A 195 10.53 -28.65 28.20
CA ALA A 195 11.25 -29.82 27.74
C ALA A 195 12.09 -30.48 28.85
N LEU A 196 12.67 -29.69 29.75
CA LEU A 196 13.35 -30.21 30.95
C LEU A 196 12.36 -30.93 31.87
N HIS A 197 11.21 -30.33 32.18
CA HIS A 197 10.20 -30.99 33.02
C HIS A 197 9.59 -32.24 32.38
N GLU A 198 9.36 -32.25 31.06
CA GLU A 198 8.92 -33.44 30.34
C GLU A 198 9.99 -34.54 30.38
N ASN A 199 11.28 -34.20 30.21
CA ASN A 199 12.39 -35.14 30.38
C ASN A 199 12.49 -35.69 31.82
N GLU A 200 12.33 -34.83 32.82
CA GLU A 200 12.30 -35.26 34.24
C GLU A 200 11.12 -36.21 34.49
N ALA A 201 9.93 -35.90 33.97
CA ALA A 201 8.75 -36.75 34.09
C ALA A 201 8.98 -38.10 33.39
N LEU A 202 9.50 -38.10 32.17
CA LEU A 202 9.88 -39.32 31.43
C LEU A 202 10.91 -40.13 32.21
N THR A 203 11.93 -39.48 32.78
CA THR A 203 12.94 -40.14 33.61
C THR A 203 12.31 -40.81 34.83
N ARG A 204 11.41 -40.12 35.55
CA ARG A 204 10.66 -40.72 36.67
C ARG A 204 9.83 -41.92 36.22
N THR A 205 9.13 -41.82 35.08
CA THR A 205 8.37 -42.98 34.56
C THR A 205 9.28 -44.14 34.17
N LEU A 206 10.46 -43.86 33.59
CA LEU A 206 11.47 -44.87 33.30
C LEU A 206 11.99 -45.53 34.56
N ASP A 207 12.17 -44.78 35.66
CA ASP A 207 12.57 -45.34 36.95
C ASP A 207 11.49 -46.25 37.55
N ILE A 208 10.22 -45.85 37.49
CA ILE A 208 9.08 -46.72 37.88
C ILE A 208 9.07 -48.00 37.02
N PHE A 209 9.26 -47.87 35.70
CA PHE A 209 9.36 -49.04 34.82
C PHE A 209 10.57 -49.91 35.16
N ARG A 210 11.73 -49.31 35.49
CA ARG A 210 12.93 -50.04 35.95
C ARG A 210 12.65 -50.81 37.24
N GLU A 211 12.00 -50.19 38.22
CA GLU A 211 11.58 -50.85 39.46
C GLU A 211 10.61 -52.00 39.18
N ARG A 212 9.62 -51.79 38.31
CA ARG A 212 8.68 -52.86 37.92
C ARG A 212 9.38 -54.01 37.20
N VAL A 213 10.33 -53.72 36.31
CA VAL A 213 11.15 -54.74 35.65
C VAL A 213 12.03 -55.48 36.65
N ALA A 214 12.60 -54.78 37.64
CA ALA A 214 13.37 -55.39 38.71
C ALA A 214 12.50 -56.31 39.59
N ALA A 215 11.30 -55.86 39.98
CA ALA A 215 10.34 -56.65 40.74
C ALA A 215 9.88 -57.88 39.96
N LEU A 216 9.49 -57.74 38.70
CA LEU A 216 9.13 -58.87 37.83
C LEU A 216 10.30 -59.85 37.64
N ARG A 217 11.54 -59.36 37.56
CA ARG A 217 12.73 -60.22 37.56
C ARG A 217 12.89 -60.97 38.88
N GLY A 218 12.65 -60.31 40.02
CA GLY A 218 12.62 -60.93 41.34
C GLY A 218 11.55 -62.02 41.44
N GLU A 219 10.30 -61.72 41.09
CA GLU A 219 9.20 -62.69 41.03
C GLU A 219 9.52 -63.87 40.10
N ASN A 220 10.13 -63.62 38.93
CA ASN A 220 10.55 -64.70 38.02
C ASN A 220 11.63 -65.58 38.66
N GLN A 221 12.57 -64.97 39.38
CA GLN A 221 13.63 -65.67 40.10
C GLN A 221 13.02 -66.54 41.23
N GLU A 222 12.11 -65.99 42.04
CA GLU A 222 11.39 -66.72 43.09
C GLU A 222 10.55 -67.86 42.52
N LEU A 223 9.82 -67.64 41.42
CA LEU A 223 9.05 -68.69 40.75
C LEU A 223 9.96 -69.80 40.22
N ARG A 224 11.15 -69.47 39.71
CA ARG A 224 12.15 -70.47 39.31
C ARG A 224 12.67 -71.24 40.51
N GLU A 225 12.97 -70.55 41.62
CA GLU A 225 13.43 -71.19 42.86
C GLU A 225 12.35 -72.12 43.44
N ASN A 226 11.11 -71.66 43.56
CA ASN A 226 9.96 -72.46 43.98
C ASN A 226 9.70 -73.65 43.05
N LEU A 227 9.86 -73.47 41.73
CA LEU A 227 9.76 -74.56 40.77
C LEU A 227 10.86 -75.59 41.02
N THR A 228 12.12 -75.17 41.22
CA THR A 228 13.21 -76.09 41.56
C THR A 228 12.99 -76.78 42.89
N GLU A 229 12.47 -76.09 43.91
CA GLU A 229 12.16 -76.66 45.21
C GLU A 229 11.02 -77.68 45.12
N SER A 230 9.95 -77.36 44.37
CA SER A 230 8.86 -78.29 44.08
C SER A 230 9.36 -79.50 43.31
N GLN A 231 10.25 -79.32 42.32
CA GLN A 231 10.88 -80.42 41.60
C GLN A 231 11.74 -81.30 42.51
N VAL A 232 12.51 -80.73 43.44
CA VAL A 232 13.27 -81.47 44.45
C VAL A 232 12.32 -82.23 45.38
N ARG A 233 11.23 -81.61 45.83
CA ARG A 233 10.22 -82.22 46.70
C ARG A 233 9.51 -83.37 46.00
N GLU A 234 9.16 -83.19 44.73
CA GLU A 234 8.54 -84.21 43.89
C GLU A 234 9.50 -85.37 43.61
N ALA A 235 10.78 -85.09 43.35
CA ALA A 235 11.81 -86.12 43.24
C ALA A 235 11.98 -86.93 44.53
N LEU A 236 11.91 -86.27 45.70
CA LEU A 236 11.96 -86.95 47.01
C LEU A 236 10.74 -87.86 47.22
N LEU A 237 9.54 -87.39 46.85
CA LEU A 237 8.31 -88.17 46.93
C LEU A 237 8.32 -89.35 45.96
N GLN A 238 8.85 -89.17 44.75
CA GLN A 238 9.05 -90.27 43.81
C GLN A 238 10.03 -91.30 44.37
N ASP A 239 11.10 -90.87 45.04
CA ASP A 239 12.07 -91.77 45.66
C ASP A 239 11.49 -92.53 46.87
N THR A 240 10.66 -91.88 47.70
CA THR A 240 9.96 -92.57 48.80
C THR A 240 8.91 -93.55 48.28
N VAL A 241 8.12 -93.19 47.27
CA VAL A 241 7.19 -94.10 46.61
C VAL A 241 7.92 -95.29 46.01
N ARG A 242 9.07 -95.08 45.35
CA ARG A 242 9.91 -96.17 44.83
C ARG A 242 10.36 -97.12 45.94
N ARG A 243 10.87 -96.58 47.05
CA ARG A 243 11.31 -97.39 48.21
C ARG A 243 10.17 -98.19 48.83
N VAL A 244 8.97 -97.59 48.93
CA VAL A 244 7.78 -98.29 49.46
C VAL A 244 7.31 -99.38 48.50
N MET A 245 7.23 -99.12 47.18
CA MET A 245 6.92 -100.17 46.20
C MET A 245 7.95 -101.31 46.23
N GLN A 246 9.23 -100.99 46.39
CA GLN A 246 10.29 -101.98 46.42
C GLN A 246 10.24 -102.82 47.70
N ALA A 247 9.97 -102.21 48.86
CA ALA A 247 9.71 -102.93 50.10
C ALA A 247 8.45 -103.82 50.04
N GLN A 248 7.39 -103.37 49.36
CA GLN A 248 6.20 -104.19 49.14
C GLN A 248 6.47 -105.37 48.19
N LEU A 249 7.30 -105.19 47.17
CA LEU A 249 7.74 -106.26 46.27
C LEU A 249 8.57 -107.31 47.04
N ASP A 250 9.50 -106.86 47.88
CA ASP A 250 10.32 -107.75 48.69
C ASP A 250 9.47 -108.54 49.72
N ALA A 251 8.49 -107.90 50.36
CA ALA A 251 7.53 -108.58 51.25
C ALA A 251 6.63 -109.59 50.50
N ALA A 252 6.20 -109.26 49.27
CA ALA A 252 5.43 -110.16 48.43
C ALA A 252 6.25 -111.38 47.98
N THR A 253 7.55 -111.21 47.71
CA THR A 253 8.44 -112.33 47.36
C THR A 253 8.78 -113.24 48.55
N GLN A 254 8.89 -112.69 49.77
CA GLN A 254 9.06 -113.48 50.99
C GLN A 254 7.82 -114.32 51.29
N THR A 255 6.61 -113.74 51.21
CA THR A 255 5.37 -114.48 51.45
C THR A 255 5.14 -115.60 50.42
N THR A 256 5.54 -115.42 49.15
CA THR A 256 5.46 -116.51 48.16
C THR A 256 6.50 -117.61 48.37
N ARG A 257 7.65 -117.31 49.01
CA ARG A 257 8.65 -118.31 49.36
C ARG A 257 8.20 -119.17 50.54
N ASP A 258 7.67 -118.55 51.58
CA ASP A 258 7.17 -119.25 52.78
C ASP A 258 5.98 -120.16 52.47
N LEU A 259 5.13 -119.77 51.50
CA LEU A 259 4.02 -120.61 51.05
C LEU A 259 4.49 -121.83 50.23
N ARG A 260 5.57 -121.71 49.45
CA ARG A 260 6.15 -122.83 48.68
C ARG A 260 6.83 -123.86 49.57
N GLU A 261 7.55 -123.41 50.59
CA GLU A 261 8.19 -124.30 51.57
C GLU A 261 7.14 -125.08 52.39
N ARG A 262 6.05 -124.42 52.81
CA ARG A 262 4.94 -125.09 53.54
C ARG A 262 4.14 -126.10 52.72
N THR A 263 4.06 -125.95 51.39
CA THR A 263 3.43 -126.96 50.52
C THR A 263 4.33 -128.18 50.32
N ALA A 264 5.64 -127.97 50.18
CA ALA A 264 6.61 -129.06 50.06
C ALA A 264 6.68 -129.92 51.34
N GLU A 265 6.57 -129.32 52.52
CA GLU A 265 6.53 -130.06 53.79
C GLU A 265 5.26 -130.93 53.95
N LYS A 266 4.11 -130.48 53.43
CA LYS A 266 2.86 -131.24 53.48
C LYS A 266 2.83 -132.43 52.51
N ASP A 267 3.43 -132.29 51.34
CA ASP A 267 3.49 -133.36 50.34
C ASP A 267 4.42 -134.51 50.79
N ILE A 268 5.51 -134.20 51.50
CA ILE A 268 6.42 -135.21 52.09
C ILE A 268 5.72 -136.00 53.21
N ALA A 269 4.87 -135.35 54.02
CA ALA A 269 4.14 -136.00 55.09
C ALA A 269 3.02 -136.96 54.59
N LEU A 270 2.43 -136.65 53.43
CA LEU A 270 1.41 -137.49 52.79
C LEU A 270 2.01 -138.76 52.16
N ASP A 271 3.21 -138.68 51.57
CA ASP A 271 3.89 -139.86 50.99
C ASP A 271 4.39 -140.85 52.07
N LEU A 272 4.83 -140.34 53.22
CA LEU A 272 5.26 -141.17 54.36
C LEU A 272 4.10 -141.92 55.03
N THR A 273 2.91 -141.33 55.05
CA THR A 273 1.71 -141.97 55.63
C THR A 273 1.06 -142.98 54.68
N ALA A 274 1.15 -142.76 53.36
CA ALA A 274 0.70 -143.72 52.35
C ALA A 274 1.55 -145.01 52.32
N SER A 275 2.88 -144.90 52.49
CA SER A 275 3.77 -146.07 52.52
C SER A 275 3.58 -146.97 53.75
N HIS A 276 3.26 -146.39 54.90
CA HIS A 276 3.02 -147.16 56.13
C HIS A 276 1.73 -147.99 56.08
N LEU A 277 0.68 -147.47 55.43
CA LEU A 277 -0.61 -148.17 55.30
C LEU A 277 -0.52 -149.37 54.34
N GLN A 278 0.27 -149.26 53.27
CA GLN A 278 0.47 -150.34 52.29
C GLN A 278 1.25 -151.53 52.84
N GLN A 279 2.20 -151.31 53.76
CA GLN A 279 2.95 -152.40 54.39
C GLN A 279 2.11 -153.20 55.40
N GLU A 280 1.16 -152.56 56.09
CA GLU A 280 0.35 -153.24 57.09
C GLU A 280 -0.76 -154.11 56.48
N ASP A 281 -1.36 -153.68 55.36
CA ASP A 281 -2.34 -154.46 54.61
C ASP A 281 -1.75 -155.76 54.01
N VAL A 282 -0.45 -155.77 53.70
CA VAL A 282 0.28 -156.96 53.23
C VAL A 282 0.53 -157.93 54.39
N ALA A 283 0.86 -157.42 55.58
CA ALA A 283 1.02 -158.25 56.78
C ALA A 283 -0.31 -158.87 57.26
N ARG A 284 -1.43 -158.14 57.12
CA ARG A 284 -2.77 -158.62 57.50
C ARG A 284 -3.27 -159.77 56.63
N ARG A 285 -2.99 -159.75 55.31
CA ARG A 285 -3.37 -160.85 54.40
C ARG A 285 -2.56 -162.12 54.65
N ALA A 286 -1.27 -162.01 54.93
CA ALA A 286 -0.40 -163.17 55.22
C ALA A 286 -0.77 -163.89 56.53
N LEU A 287 -1.26 -163.15 57.53
CA LEU A 287 -1.73 -163.74 58.81
C LEU A 287 -3.10 -164.41 58.67
N GLN A 288 -3.99 -163.91 57.80
CA GLN A 288 -5.28 -164.56 57.54
C GLN A 288 -5.17 -165.89 56.78
N ASP A 289 -4.14 -166.07 55.95
CA ASP A 289 -3.91 -167.32 55.22
C ASP A 289 -3.31 -168.42 56.12
N THR A 290 -2.53 -168.03 57.14
CA THR A 290 -2.03 -168.97 58.17
C THR A 290 -3.13 -169.39 59.15
N ILE A 291 -4.10 -168.49 59.45
CA ILE A 291 -5.33 -168.83 60.18
C ILE A 291 -6.14 -169.91 59.44
N LYS A 292 -6.20 -169.93 58.11
CA LYS A 292 -7.00 -170.93 57.36
C LYS A 292 -6.33 -172.30 57.23
N SER A 293 -5.00 -172.35 57.12
CA SER A 293 -4.27 -173.62 56.97
C SER A 293 -4.14 -174.40 58.29
N ALA A 294 -4.03 -173.72 59.43
CA ALA A 294 -3.92 -174.38 60.74
C ALA A 294 -5.28 -174.94 61.22
N LEU A 295 -6.39 -174.24 60.91
CA LEU A 295 -7.75 -174.73 61.16
C LEU A 295 -8.10 -175.99 60.33
N GLY A 296 -7.47 -176.18 59.16
CA GLY A 296 -7.64 -177.39 58.35
C GLY A 296 -6.90 -178.61 58.91
N LEU A 297 -5.76 -178.42 59.57
CA LEU A 297 -4.94 -179.52 60.10
C LEU A 297 -5.41 -180.02 61.47
N LEU A 298 -5.95 -179.15 62.33
CA LEU A 298 -6.51 -179.61 63.61
C LEU A 298 -7.89 -180.29 63.45
N HIS A 299 -8.63 -180.01 62.38
CA HIS A 299 -9.85 -180.72 62.03
C HIS A 299 -9.59 -182.14 61.46
N HIS A 300 -8.34 -182.51 61.19
CA HIS A 300 -7.92 -183.87 60.81
C HIS A 300 -7.29 -184.69 61.95
N ALA A 301 -7.09 -184.09 63.14
CA ALA A 301 -6.58 -184.78 64.33
C ALA A 301 -7.65 -184.92 65.44
N ALA A 302 -8.93 -184.79 65.08
CA ALA A 302 -9.93 -185.64 65.70
C ALA A 302 -9.71 -187.09 65.21
N PHE A 303 -9.90 -188.08 66.08
CA PHE A 303 -9.82 -189.53 65.82
C PHE A 303 -8.44 -190.20 65.95
N GLN A 304 -7.90 -190.32 67.16
CA GLN A 304 -7.43 -191.60 67.72
C GLN A 304 -6.89 -191.36 69.14
N GLU A 305 -7.45 -192.08 70.11
CA GLU A 305 -6.93 -192.33 71.46
C GLU A 305 -6.68 -191.05 72.30
N GLY A 306 -7.48 -190.75 73.31
CA GLY A 306 -7.67 -191.58 74.49
C GLY A 306 -7.27 -190.74 75.70
N ASP A 307 -8.20 -190.68 76.65
CA ASP A 307 -7.99 -190.37 78.06
C ASP A 307 -7.99 -188.91 78.58
N SER A 308 -8.82 -188.77 79.61
CA SER A 308 -8.82 -187.81 80.73
C SER A 308 -8.56 -186.30 80.52
N GLY A 309 -9.57 -185.50 80.87
CA GLY A 309 -9.43 -184.40 81.83
C GLY A 309 -9.20 -182.97 81.31
N GLU A 310 -10.11 -182.07 81.72
CA GLU A 310 -10.00 -180.60 81.80
C GLU A 310 -10.08 -179.76 80.49
N SER A 311 -11.02 -178.80 80.44
CA SER A 311 -10.91 -177.45 79.83
C SER A 311 -12.25 -176.93 79.28
N ASP A 312 -12.94 -176.05 80.03
CA ASP A 312 -14.09 -175.26 79.51
C ASP A 312 -14.06 -173.79 79.95
N ASN A 313 -12.89 -173.15 79.76
CA ASN A 313 -12.70 -171.69 79.76
C ASN A 313 -12.76 -171.07 78.34
N VAL A 314 -13.08 -171.88 77.30
CA VAL A 314 -12.93 -171.50 75.88
C VAL A 314 -14.15 -170.77 75.32
N ALA A 315 -15.33 -170.95 75.90
CA ALA A 315 -16.56 -170.31 75.43
C ALA A 315 -16.64 -168.80 75.75
N ALA A 316 -15.86 -168.29 76.72
CA ALA A 316 -15.93 -166.90 77.18
C ALA A 316 -15.15 -165.90 76.29
N ILE A 317 -14.22 -166.36 75.46
CA ILE A 317 -13.30 -165.47 74.73
C ILE A 317 -13.81 -165.12 73.33
N LEU A 318 -14.72 -165.92 72.75
CA LEU A 318 -15.21 -165.72 71.39
C LEU A 318 -16.30 -164.63 71.25
N GLN A 319 -16.91 -164.18 72.34
CA GLN A 319 -17.98 -163.16 72.30
C GLN A 319 -17.45 -161.71 72.33
N GLN A 320 -16.17 -161.48 72.68
CA GLN A 320 -15.63 -160.13 72.91
C GLN A 320 -14.98 -159.49 71.67
N LEU A 321 -14.79 -160.25 70.59
CA LEU A 321 -14.08 -159.83 69.37
C LEU A 321 -14.96 -159.17 68.30
N VAL A 322 -16.29 -159.25 68.43
CA VAL A 322 -17.21 -158.84 67.35
C VAL A 322 -17.59 -157.35 67.40
N ASN A 323 -17.46 -156.67 68.55
CA ASN A 323 -18.06 -155.34 68.71
C ASN A 323 -17.11 -154.13 68.54
N LEU A 324 -15.84 -154.32 68.16
CA LEU A 324 -14.87 -153.22 68.03
C LEU A 324 -14.65 -152.70 66.59
N LEU A 325 -15.43 -153.14 65.60
CA LEU A 325 -15.13 -152.90 64.18
C LEU A 325 -15.99 -151.87 63.44
N THR A 326 -16.81 -151.05 64.10
CA THR A 326 -17.70 -150.09 63.40
C THR A 326 -17.62 -148.66 63.96
N ALA A 327 -16.52 -147.95 63.67
CA ALA A 327 -16.44 -146.50 63.78
C ALA A 327 -15.33 -145.92 62.85
N ALA A 328 -15.72 -145.23 61.76
CA ALA A 328 -14.97 -144.13 61.12
C ALA A 328 -15.77 -143.52 59.95
N GLU A 329 -15.93 -142.17 59.91
CA GLU A 329 -15.75 -141.26 58.73
C GLU A 329 -16.18 -139.76 58.98
N PHE A 330 -15.22 -138.81 58.72
CA PHE A 330 -15.22 -137.37 58.28
C PHE A 330 -16.04 -136.20 58.95
N SER A 331 -15.79 -134.86 58.82
CA SER A 331 -14.64 -133.87 58.80
C SER A 331 -15.15 -132.38 58.62
N HIS A 332 -14.29 -131.34 58.50
CA HIS A 332 -14.43 -129.88 58.90
C HIS A 332 -14.08 -128.78 57.80
N LEU A 333 -14.77 -127.60 57.77
CA LEU A 333 -14.35 -126.12 57.64
C LEU A 333 -13.73 -125.38 56.35
N PRO A 334 -13.59 -124.00 56.27
CA PRO A 334 -13.83 -123.05 55.10
C PRO A 334 -12.72 -121.95 54.76
N GLY A 335 -13.01 -120.81 54.06
CA GLY A 335 -12.18 -119.55 53.90
C GLY A 335 -12.81 -118.37 53.06
N ASN A 336 -12.80 -117.06 53.45
CA ASN A 336 -11.86 -115.88 53.26
C ASN A 336 -12.03 -115.03 51.95
N GLN A 337 -11.62 -113.76 51.72
CA GLN A 337 -11.62 -112.39 52.33
C GLN A 337 -11.02 -111.40 51.25
N ASP A 338 -11.28 -110.05 51.32
CA ASP A 338 -10.46 -108.89 50.79
C ASP A 338 -10.40 -108.55 49.26
N SER A 339 -10.22 -107.32 48.69
CA SER A 339 -10.01 -105.91 49.13
C SER A 339 -10.05 -104.86 47.94
N ASP A 340 -10.05 -103.54 48.28
CA ASP A 340 -9.33 -102.36 47.69
C ASP A 340 -9.80 -101.43 46.52
N HIS A 341 -9.34 -100.15 46.67
CA HIS A 341 -9.65 -98.80 46.13
C HIS A 341 -8.99 -98.38 44.75
N PRO A 342 -8.62 -97.09 44.41
CA PRO A 342 -9.36 -95.87 43.93
C PRO A 342 -8.69 -95.10 42.71
N ASN A 343 -9.21 -93.93 42.25
CA ASN A 343 -8.45 -92.72 41.75
C ASN A 343 -9.38 -91.54 41.29
N ALA A 344 -9.18 -90.27 41.73
CA ALA A 344 -8.53 -89.09 41.07
C ALA A 344 -9.24 -88.57 39.77
N SER A 345 -9.44 -87.27 39.44
CA SER A 345 -8.70 -86.02 39.66
C SER A 345 -9.46 -84.75 39.15
N SER A 346 -9.19 -83.59 39.80
CA SER A 346 -8.99 -82.18 39.32
C SER A 346 -9.82 -81.45 38.23
N ASP A 347 -10.28 -80.22 38.55
CA ASP A 347 -9.97 -78.89 37.90
C ASP A 347 -10.97 -77.81 38.37
N SER A 348 -10.81 -76.48 38.34
CA SER A 348 -9.71 -75.52 38.58
C SER A 348 -10.26 -74.11 38.26
N ALA A 349 -10.38 -73.22 39.27
CA ALA A 349 -10.07 -71.77 39.23
C ALA A 349 -10.85 -70.75 38.30
N PRO A 350 -10.78 -69.42 38.54
CA PRO A 350 -11.98 -68.57 38.74
C PRO A 350 -11.92 -67.18 37.97
N PRO A 351 -12.36 -65.99 38.46
CA PRO A 351 -13.16 -65.04 37.67
C PRO A 351 -12.47 -63.70 37.32
N SER A 352 -13.05 -62.94 36.37
CA SER A 352 -12.69 -61.54 36.08
C SER A 352 -13.92 -60.64 36.03
N LYS A 353 -13.86 -59.45 36.66
CA LYS A 353 -14.85 -58.36 36.53
C LYS A 353 -14.17 -57.00 36.53
N ALA A 354 -14.78 -56.08 35.75
CA ALA A 354 -14.86 -54.62 35.91
C ALA A 354 -13.59 -53.80 35.56
N ASP A 355 -13.64 -52.63 34.92
CA ASP A 355 -14.76 -51.74 34.62
C ASP A 355 -14.35 -50.64 33.59
N GLN A 356 -15.32 -50.28 32.74
CA GLN A 356 -15.82 -48.93 32.40
C GLN A 356 -14.96 -47.76 31.88
N ARG A 357 -15.44 -47.25 30.71
CA ARG A 357 -15.89 -45.86 30.41
C ARG A 357 -14.84 -44.77 30.17
N ASN A 358 -15.09 -43.69 29.43
CA ASN A 358 -16.06 -43.25 28.41
C ASN A 358 -15.66 -41.79 28.08
N HIS A 359 -15.99 -41.32 26.86
CA HIS A 359 -16.32 -39.91 26.51
C HIS A 359 -15.25 -38.82 26.75
N ALA A 360 -15.28 -37.65 26.13
CA ALA A 360 -15.84 -37.01 24.93
C ALA A 360 -15.27 -35.57 25.02
N SER A 361 -14.99 -34.86 23.93
CA SER A 361 -15.88 -33.84 23.35
C SER A 361 -15.07 -32.55 23.15
N GLU A 362 -15.32 -31.89 22.02
CA GLU A 362 -15.48 -30.42 21.85
C GLU A 362 -14.27 -29.54 22.16
N SER A 363 -13.95 -28.47 21.44
CA SER A 363 -14.66 -27.52 20.58
C SER A 363 -13.53 -26.72 19.89
N GLY A 364 -13.61 -26.33 18.62
CA GLY A 364 -14.38 -25.17 18.15
C GLY A 364 -13.58 -23.88 18.35
N ASP A 365 -13.00 -23.31 17.28
CA ASP A 365 -12.96 -21.84 17.15
C ASP A 365 -12.72 -21.39 15.71
N GLN A 366 -13.31 -20.24 15.42
CA GLN A 366 -13.50 -19.54 14.16
C GLN A 366 -12.29 -18.63 13.84
N GLY A 367 -12.25 -18.11 12.61
CA GLY A 367 -11.69 -16.77 12.41
C GLY A 367 -10.82 -16.55 11.17
N GLU A 368 -11.44 -15.94 10.15
CA GLU A 368 -10.93 -14.79 9.37
C GLU A 368 -9.60 -14.96 8.58
N GLY A 369 -9.57 -14.86 7.26
CA GLY A 369 -9.99 -13.68 6.50
C GLY A 369 -8.77 -12.96 5.90
N GLN A 370 -7.98 -13.64 5.05
CA GLN A 370 -6.83 -13.01 4.39
C GLN A 370 -7.24 -12.25 3.12
N PHE A 371 -7.45 -10.93 3.26
CA PHE A 371 -7.39 -10.01 2.13
C PHE A 371 -5.93 -9.71 1.78
N ARG A 372 -5.48 -10.20 0.61
CA ARG A 372 -4.19 -9.82 0.02
C ARG A 372 -4.35 -8.53 -0.78
N TYR A 373 -3.81 -7.42 -0.28
CA TYR A 373 -3.52 -6.24 -1.10
C TYR A 373 -2.26 -6.52 -1.95
N ARG A 374 -2.35 -6.27 -3.27
CA ARG A 374 -1.20 -6.25 -4.18
C ARG A 374 -0.64 -4.82 -4.25
N SER A 375 0.68 -4.68 -4.26
CA SER A 375 1.36 -3.43 -4.56
C SER A 375 1.11 -3.04 -6.02
N GLY A 376 0.29 -2.00 -6.26
CA GLY A 376 0.01 -1.50 -7.61
C GLY A 376 -1.19 -0.56 -7.73
N ASP A 377 -2.12 -0.54 -6.76
CA ASP A 377 -3.26 0.38 -6.78
C ASP A 377 -2.92 1.71 -6.09
N LEU A 378 -2.29 2.61 -6.83
CA LEU A 378 -2.43 4.05 -6.61
C LEU A 378 -2.94 4.66 -7.90
N GLY A 379 -4.25 4.89 -7.93
CA GLY A 379 -4.96 5.54 -9.01
C GLY A 379 -4.35 6.90 -9.37
N PHE A 380 -4.17 7.09 -10.67
CA PHE A 380 -3.77 8.34 -11.29
C PHE A 380 -4.74 9.48 -10.92
N LEU A 381 -4.23 10.51 -10.24
CA LEU A 381 -4.88 11.81 -10.18
C LEU A 381 -4.80 12.49 -11.57
N PRO A 382 -5.90 13.07 -12.09
CA PRO A 382 -5.87 13.75 -13.39
C PRO A 382 -5.12 15.09 -13.28
N ARG A 383 -4.25 15.37 -14.28
CA ARG A 383 -3.54 16.65 -14.42
C ARG A 383 -4.53 17.81 -14.64
N PRO A 384 -4.31 18.99 -14.03
CA PRO A 384 -5.09 20.19 -14.32
C PRO A 384 -4.77 20.73 -15.73
N GLN A 385 -5.82 21.10 -16.47
CA GLN A 385 -5.71 21.69 -17.80
C GLN A 385 -5.09 23.10 -17.76
N ARG A 386 -4.10 23.35 -18.62
CA ARG A 386 -3.54 24.68 -18.87
C ARG A 386 -4.57 25.51 -19.66
N LYS A 387 -5.11 26.56 -19.04
CA LYS A 387 -5.88 27.60 -19.75
C LYS A 387 -4.93 28.45 -20.59
N THR A 388 -5.18 28.48 -21.88
CA THR A 388 -4.53 29.34 -22.88
C THR A 388 -4.88 30.81 -22.66
N LYS A 389 -3.88 31.70 -22.76
CA LYS A 389 -4.07 33.17 -22.77
C LYS A 389 -4.84 33.61 -24.02
N PRO A 390 -5.75 34.59 -23.93
CA PRO A 390 -6.37 35.20 -25.10
C PRO A 390 -5.37 36.11 -25.82
N GLN A 391 -5.37 35.97 -27.14
CA GLN A 391 -4.61 36.70 -28.13
C GLN A 391 -5.14 38.15 -28.20
N ARG A 392 -4.26 39.14 -28.10
CA ARG A 392 -4.59 40.55 -28.36
C ARG A 392 -5.02 40.68 -29.83
N GLN A 393 -6.20 41.25 -30.04
CA GLN A 393 -6.60 41.79 -31.34
C GLN A 393 -6.15 43.25 -31.36
N ASP A 394 -5.20 43.57 -32.23
CA ASP A 394 -4.92 44.93 -32.65
C ASP A 394 -5.89 45.27 -33.79
N SER A 395 -6.64 46.35 -33.62
CA SER A 395 -7.30 47.12 -34.68
C SER A 395 -7.50 48.55 -34.19
#